data_AF-E1LD64-F1
#
_entry.id   AF-E1LD64-F1
#
_cell.length_a   1.000
_cell.length_b   1.000
_cell.length_c   1.000
_cell.angle_alpha   90.00
_cell.angle_beta   90.00
_cell.angle_gamma   90.00
#
_symmetry.space_group_name_H-M   'P 1'
#
loop_
_entity.id
_entity.type
_entity.pdbx_description
1 polymer ?
#
loop_
_entity_poly.entity_id
_entity_poly.type
_entity_poly.pdbx_seq_one_letter_code
_entity_poly.pdbx_strand_id
1 'polypeptide(L)'
;MFRKLLLACMVMAAFTMQIQAISINELNSSSQFKNVYQKSYPYEGGSIQNKLISYLNTYSVESLEYAAPHYKLKGTFYAVYETPRSTSITEYELTATYDTNYSLGSLIQAMNLVKPSPSMYAVIKAAQDESGIQVELQEVKRYNVDGTEVISKVPLEHQLRPLDRGRFDEDLFAVADAMFAVAYQQHFDDIVVK
;
A
#
# COMPACT_ATOMS: atom_id res chain seq x y z
N MET A 1 7.26 39.32 -20.48
CA MET A 1 7.12 38.00 -21.15
C MET A 1 8.01 36.92 -20.52
N PHE A 2 9.31 37.19 -20.29
CA PHE A 2 10.26 36.22 -19.71
C PHE A 2 9.86 35.62 -18.34
N ARG A 3 9.28 36.41 -17.44
CA ARG A 3 8.87 35.94 -16.11
C ARG A 3 7.76 34.89 -16.13
N LYS A 4 6.86 34.95 -17.13
CA LYS A 4 5.79 33.96 -17.34
C LYS A 4 6.33 32.67 -17.97
N LEU A 5 7.34 32.77 -18.84
CA LEU A 5 8.04 31.63 -19.43
C LEU A 5 8.87 30.87 -18.37
N LEU A 6 9.55 31.59 -17.47
CA LEU A 6 10.30 31.02 -16.34
C LEU A 6 9.41 30.27 -15.36
N LEU A 7 8.23 30.81 -15.03
CA LEU A 7 7.27 30.13 -14.16
C LEU A 7 6.71 28.86 -14.83
N ALA A 8 6.41 28.93 -16.13
CA ALA A 8 5.95 27.77 -16.90
C ALA A 8 7.02 26.67 -17.03
N CYS A 9 8.29 27.04 -17.18
CA CYS A 9 9.41 26.10 -17.18
C CYS A 9 9.66 25.47 -15.80
N MET A 10 9.48 26.22 -14.69
CA MET A 10 9.55 25.63 -13.34
C MET A 10 8.41 24.66 -13.07
N VAL A 11 7.19 24.97 -13.52
CA VAL A 11 6.04 24.06 -13.40
C VAL A 11 6.25 22.81 -14.26
N MET A 12 6.76 22.94 -15.49
CA MET A 12 7.06 21.76 -16.33
C MET A 12 8.26 20.94 -15.85
N ALA A 13 9.25 21.56 -15.18
CA ALA A 13 10.36 20.84 -14.57
C ALA A 13 9.94 20.07 -13.30
N ALA A 14 8.87 20.50 -12.62
CA ALA A 14 8.32 19.77 -11.47
C ALA A 14 7.56 18.48 -11.87
N PHE A 15 7.20 18.32 -13.15
CA PHE A 15 6.44 17.18 -13.66
C PHE A 15 7.24 16.27 -14.62
N THR A 16 8.57 16.40 -14.67
CA THR A 16 9.36 15.26 -15.13
C THR A 16 9.47 14.32 -13.94
N MET A 17 8.52 13.39 -13.80
CA MET A 17 8.76 12.16 -13.03
C MET A 17 9.92 11.44 -13.74
N GLN A 18 11.15 11.82 -13.41
CA GLN A 18 12.30 11.02 -13.73
C GLN A 18 12.04 9.68 -13.05
N ILE A 19 12.04 8.63 -13.86
CA ILE A 19 12.30 7.26 -13.42
C ILE A 19 13.61 7.33 -12.63
N GLN A 20 13.50 7.50 -11.31
CA GLN A 20 14.65 7.56 -10.42
C GLN A 20 14.87 6.15 -9.89
N ALA A 21 16.05 5.62 -10.18
CA ALA A 21 16.61 4.47 -9.50
C ALA A 21 16.40 4.62 -7.99
N ILE A 22 15.64 3.72 -7.36
CA ILE A 22 15.32 3.79 -5.93
C ILE A 22 16.31 2.97 -5.12
N SER A 23 17.04 3.63 -4.21
CA SER A 23 18.00 2.94 -3.32
C SER A 23 17.41 2.68 -1.94
N ILE A 24 18.00 1.72 -1.21
CA ILE A 24 17.60 1.46 0.18
C ILE A 24 17.87 2.66 1.10
N ASN A 25 18.91 3.44 0.79
CA ASN A 25 19.22 4.64 1.56
C ASN A 25 18.14 5.70 1.36
N GLU A 26 17.64 5.85 0.14
CA GLU A 26 16.56 6.79 -0.17
C GLU A 26 15.25 6.41 0.52
N LEU A 27 14.86 5.12 0.47
CA LEU A 27 13.69 4.60 1.19
C LEU A 27 13.74 4.87 2.70
N ASN A 28 14.94 4.87 3.29
CA ASN A 28 15.12 5.08 4.73
C ASN A 28 15.30 6.54 5.16
N SER A 29 15.74 7.42 4.26
CA SER A 29 16.13 8.80 4.61
C SER A 29 15.21 9.88 4.06
N SER A 30 14.49 9.61 2.97
CA SER A 30 13.57 10.60 2.38
C SER A 30 12.23 10.59 3.10
N SER A 31 11.71 11.77 3.41
CA SER A 31 10.43 11.95 4.10
C SER A 31 9.22 11.50 3.29
N GLN A 32 9.36 11.36 1.96
CA GLN A 32 8.25 10.91 1.11
C GLN A 32 7.95 9.41 1.28
N PHE A 33 8.95 8.61 1.69
CA PHE A 33 8.80 7.17 1.87
C PHE A 33 8.53 6.85 3.33
N LYS A 34 7.41 6.17 3.58
CA LYS A 34 7.03 5.76 4.94
C LYS A 34 7.04 4.24 5.01
N ASN A 35 7.78 3.68 5.97
CA ASN A 35 7.63 2.28 6.34
C ASN A 35 6.23 2.08 6.94
N VAL A 36 5.38 1.35 6.22
CA VAL A 36 3.99 1.07 6.60
C VAL A 36 3.80 -0.38 7.05
N TYR A 37 4.76 -1.25 6.74
CA TYR A 37 4.74 -2.64 7.16
C TYR A 37 6.16 -3.18 7.31
N GLN A 38 6.36 -4.00 8.35
CA GLN A 38 7.60 -4.75 8.52
C GLN A 38 7.31 -6.08 9.21
N LYS A 39 7.81 -7.18 8.63
CA LYS A 39 7.74 -8.51 9.25
C LYS A 39 9.02 -9.30 9.04
N SER A 40 9.39 -10.02 10.09
CA SER A 40 10.51 -10.96 10.08
C SER A 40 10.00 -12.39 10.09
N TYR A 41 10.65 -13.26 9.31
CA TYR A 41 10.31 -14.67 9.20
C TYR A 41 11.58 -15.52 9.30
N PRO A 42 11.54 -16.70 9.94
CA PRO A 42 12.73 -17.54 10.08
C PRO A 42 13.26 -17.99 8.71
N TYR A 43 14.57 -17.85 8.50
CA TYR A 43 15.29 -18.37 7.34
C TYR A 43 15.70 -19.82 7.61
N GLU A 44 15.23 -20.75 6.77
CA GLU A 44 15.57 -22.19 6.84
C GLU A 44 15.38 -22.83 8.24
N GLY A 45 14.46 -22.31 9.05
CA GLY A 45 14.17 -22.84 10.41
C GLY A 45 15.22 -22.52 11.47
N GLY A 46 16.18 -21.64 11.18
CA GLY A 46 17.24 -21.20 12.10
C GLY A 46 16.95 -19.88 12.82
N SER A 47 17.96 -19.36 13.54
CA SER A 47 17.92 -18.06 14.23
C SER A 47 18.01 -16.86 13.30
N ILE A 48 18.44 -17.08 12.07
CA ILE A 48 18.57 -16.06 11.05
C ILE A 48 17.18 -15.74 10.47
N GLN A 49 16.88 -14.47 10.20
CA GLN A 49 15.56 -14.02 9.77
C GLN A 49 15.62 -13.38 8.37
N ASN A 50 14.64 -13.69 7.53
CA ASN A 50 14.24 -12.87 6.40
C ASN A 50 13.44 -11.67 6.91
N LYS A 51 13.42 -10.59 6.13
CA LYS A 51 12.63 -9.40 6.43
C LYS A 51 11.89 -8.92 5.18
N LEU A 52 10.60 -8.66 5.34
CA LEU A 52 9.78 -7.93 4.37
C LEU A 52 9.50 -6.56 4.95
N ILE A 53 9.74 -5.51 4.17
CA ILE A 53 9.42 -4.13 4.53
C ILE A 53 8.69 -3.48 3.37
N SER A 54 7.55 -2.83 3.64
CA SER A 54 6.81 -2.08 2.62
C SER A 54 6.93 -0.59 2.90
N TYR A 55 7.46 0.15 1.92
CA TYR A 55 7.58 1.61 1.95
C TYR A 55 6.56 2.24 1.02
N LEU A 56 5.57 2.96 1.56
CA LEU A 56 4.64 3.73 0.75
C LEU A 56 5.30 5.05 0.33
N ASN A 57 5.27 5.37 -0.98
CA ASN A 57 5.55 6.73 -1.43
C ASN A 57 4.32 7.61 -1.19
N THR A 58 4.31 8.33 -0.10
CA THR A 58 3.17 9.15 0.33
C THR A 58 2.83 10.27 -0.66
N TYR A 59 3.78 10.72 -1.48
CA TYR A 59 3.53 11.75 -2.50
C TYR A 59 2.90 11.20 -3.79
N SER A 60 2.88 9.87 -3.95
CA SER A 60 2.24 9.21 -5.10
C SER A 60 0.77 8.89 -4.89
N VAL A 61 0.24 9.08 -3.67
CA VAL A 61 -1.14 8.71 -3.35
C VAL A 61 -2.10 9.70 -4.00
N GLU A 62 -2.96 9.20 -4.88
CA GLU A 62 -3.96 9.94 -5.62
C GLU A 62 -5.36 9.36 -5.37
N SER A 63 -6.35 10.23 -5.16
CA SER A 63 -7.76 9.84 -5.13
C SER A 63 -8.34 9.85 -6.54
N LEU A 64 -8.73 8.67 -7.01
CA LEU A 64 -9.41 8.47 -8.29
C LEU A 64 -10.94 8.56 -8.13
N GLU A 65 -11.46 8.19 -6.96
CA GLU A 65 -12.88 8.29 -6.62
C GLU A 65 -13.05 8.59 -5.12
N TYR A 66 -13.93 9.55 -4.82
CA TYR A 66 -14.32 9.96 -3.48
C TYR A 66 -15.85 10.04 -3.39
N ALA A 67 -16.51 8.90 -3.18
CA ALA A 67 -17.97 8.79 -3.21
C ALA A 67 -18.48 7.77 -2.18
N ALA A 68 -18.53 8.18 -0.91
CA ALA A 68 -19.00 7.33 0.19
C ALA A 68 -20.28 6.54 -0.18
N PRO A 69 -20.33 5.22 0.08
CA PRO A 69 -19.35 4.44 0.85
C PRO A 69 -18.14 3.94 0.05
N HIS A 70 -18.02 4.27 -1.23
CA HIS A 70 -17.00 3.78 -2.14
C HIS A 70 -15.88 4.78 -2.37
N TYR A 71 -14.64 4.28 -2.40
CA TYR A 71 -13.46 5.09 -2.65
C TYR A 71 -12.52 4.34 -3.59
N LYS A 72 -11.73 5.08 -4.36
CA LYS A 72 -10.67 4.51 -5.19
C LYS A 72 -9.42 5.35 -5.06
N LEU A 73 -8.32 4.71 -4.67
CA LEU A 73 -7.01 5.34 -4.54
C LEU A 73 -6.01 4.63 -5.45
N LYS A 74 -5.01 5.38 -5.89
CA LYS A 74 -3.84 4.87 -6.59
C LYS A 74 -2.58 5.34 -5.88
N GLY A 75 -1.52 4.52 -5.88
CA GLY A 75 -0.24 4.90 -5.28
C GLY A 75 0.89 3.94 -5.66
N THR A 76 2.11 4.33 -5.33
CA THR A 76 3.32 3.56 -5.52
C THR A 76 3.89 3.15 -4.17
N PHE A 77 4.28 1.87 -4.04
CA PHE A 77 5.01 1.39 -2.87
C PHE A 77 6.18 0.50 -3.29
N TYR A 78 7.11 0.33 -2.36
CA TYR A 78 8.33 -0.46 -2.57
C TYR A 78 8.39 -1.57 -1.53
N ALA A 79 8.45 -2.81 -1.99
CA ALA A 79 8.69 -3.97 -1.15
C ALA A 79 10.20 -4.25 -1.11
N VAL A 80 10.79 -4.21 0.08
CA VAL A 80 12.17 -4.60 0.34
C VAL A 80 12.15 -6.00 0.93
N TYR A 81 12.77 -6.93 0.23
CA TYR A 81 12.98 -8.29 0.73
C TYR A 81 14.45 -8.46 1.10
N GLU A 82 14.72 -8.57 2.40
CA GLU A 82 16.05 -8.83 2.94
C GLU A 82 16.17 -10.30 3.31
N THR A 83 17.20 -10.95 2.77
CA THR A 83 17.67 -12.26 3.18
C THR A 83 19.10 -12.14 3.70
N PRO A 84 19.63 -13.18 4.35
CA PRO A 84 21.02 -13.18 4.80
C PRO A 84 22.04 -13.11 3.66
N ARG A 85 21.62 -13.41 2.43
CA ARG A 85 22.49 -13.50 1.25
C ARG A 85 22.31 -12.33 0.28
N SER A 86 21.17 -11.66 0.32
CA SER A 86 20.82 -10.62 -0.64
C SER A 86 19.71 -9.73 -0.11
N THR A 87 19.61 -8.53 -0.67
CA THR A 87 18.47 -7.65 -0.49
C THR A 87 18.02 -7.17 -1.86
N SER A 88 16.71 -7.19 -2.10
CA SER A 88 16.09 -6.74 -3.34
C SER A 88 14.97 -5.76 -3.06
N ILE A 89 14.78 -4.80 -3.95
CA ILE A 89 13.70 -3.83 -3.89
C ILE A 89 12.81 -4.07 -5.11
N THR A 90 11.50 -4.16 -4.89
CA THR A 90 10.50 -4.26 -5.94
C THR A 90 9.55 -3.06 -5.83
N GLU A 91 9.36 -2.36 -6.93
CA GLU A 91 8.42 -1.25 -7.06
C GLU A 91 7.09 -1.76 -7.59
N TYR A 92 6.02 -1.34 -6.92
CA TYR A 92 4.65 -1.67 -7.27
C TYR A 92 3.81 -0.41 -7.44
N GLU A 93 2.94 -0.43 -8.45
CA GLU A 93 1.78 0.42 -8.53
C GLU A 93 0.58 -0.34 -7.95
N LEU A 94 -0.17 0.33 -7.08
CA LEU A 94 -1.36 -0.22 -6.42
C LEU A 94 -2.55 0.69 -6.69
N THR A 95 -3.60 0.13 -7.29
CA THR A 95 -4.92 0.76 -7.31
C THR A 95 -5.84 -0.01 -6.37
N ALA A 96 -6.31 0.64 -5.31
CA ALA A 96 -7.19 0.06 -4.31
C ALA A 96 -8.60 0.68 -4.41
N THR A 97 -9.62 -0.17 -4.47
CA THR A 97 -11.02 0.21 -4.36
C THR A 97 -11.52 -0.23 -3.00
N TYR A 98 -12.18 0.67 -2.27
CA TYR A 98 -12.62 0.47 -0.89
C TYR A 98 -14.14 0.59 -0.83
N ASP A 99 -14.78 -0.34 -0.13
CA ASP A 99 -16.16 -0.24 0.33
C ASP A 99 -16.18 -0.14 1.86
N THR A 100 -16.45 1.07 2.34
CA THR A 100 -16.48 1.36 3.78
C THR A 100 -17.63 0.70 4.52
N ASN A 101 -18.63 0.12 3.85
CA ASN A 101 -19.62 -0.74 4.52
C ASN A 101 -18.97 -1.96 5.21
N TYR A 102 -17.79 -2.36 4.72
CA TYR A 102 -16.99 -3.48 5.22
C TYR A 102 -15.83 -3.05 6.12
N SER A 103 -15.69 -1.74 6.38
CA SER A 103 -14.76 -1.28 7.43
C SER A 103 -15.14 -1.90 8.78
N LEU A 104 -14.14 -2.17 9.62
CA LEU A 104 -14.39 -2.79 10.93
C LEU A 104 -15.36 -1.95 11.78
N GLY A 105 -15.21 -0.62 11.77
CA GLY A 105 -16.12 0.30 12.45
C GLY A 105 -17.57 0.17 11.99
N SER A 106 -17.79 0.08 10.67
CA SER A 106 -19.14 -0.07 10.10
C SER A 106 -19.76 -1.44 10.42
N LEU A 107 -18.96 -2.51 10.38
CA LEU A 107 -19.44 -3.85 10.76
C LEU A 107 -19.81 -3.95 12.25
N ILE A 108 -19.03 -3.32 13.13
CA ILE A 108 -19.34 -3.22 14.56
C ILE A 108 -20.64 -2.41 14.77
N GLN A 109 -20.81 -1.30 14.05
CA GLN A 109 -22.01 -0.48 14.13
C GLN A 109 -23.25 -1.27 13.67
N ALA A 110 -23.17 -1.99 12.56
CA ALA A 110 -24.24 -2.82 12.04
C ALA A 110 -24.62 -3.95 13.02
N MET A 111 -23.63 -4.60 13.66
CA MET A 111 -23.84 -5.62 14.69
C MET A 111 -24.71 -5.11 15.85
N ASN A 112 -24.54 -3.86 16.28
CA ASN A 112 -25.28 -3.29 17.41
C ASN A 112 -26.77 -3.08 17.09
N LEU A 113 -27.15 -3.08 15.80
CA LEU A 113 -28.54 -2.90 15.35
C LEU A 113 -29.31 -4.22 15.22
N VAL A 114 -28.62 -5.36 15.11
CA VAL A 114 -29.22 -6.70 14.89
C VAL A 114 -29.55 -7.39 16.22
N LYS A 115 -30.72 -8.07 16.29
CA LYS A 115 -31.13 -8.88 17.45
C LYS A 115 -31.59 -10.30 17.04
N PRO A 116 -31.02 -11.37 17.61
CA PRO A 116 -29.89 -11.37 18.55
C PRO A 116 -28.60 -10.89 17.88
N SER A 117 -27.75 -10.20 18.63
CA SER A 117 -26.50 -9.68 18.09
C SER A 117 -25.49 -10.82 17.90
N PRO A 118 -24.74 -10.86 16.77
CA PRO A 118 -23.65 -11.83 16.59
C PRO A 118 -22.54 -11.64 17.63
N SER A 119 -21.64 -12.61 17.76
CA SER A 119 -20.47 -12.43 18.63
C SER A 119 -19.45 -11.49 17.97
N MET A 120 -18.66 -10.77 18.78
CA MET A 120 -17.57 -9.94 18.27
C MET A 120 -16.56 -10.75 17.42
N TYR A 121 -16.36 -12.03 17.77
CA TYR A 121 -15.55 -12.95 16.96
C TYR A 121 -16.08 -13.11 15.54
N ALA A 122 -17.41 -13.23 15.37
CA ALA A 122 -18.02 -13.35 14.05
C ALA A 122 -17.82 -12.07 13.22
N VAL A 123 -17.88 -10.89 13.85
CA VAL A 123 -17.64 -9.61 13.17
C VAL A 123 -16.18 -9.47 12.73
N ILE A 124 -15.22 -9.78 13.60
CA ILE A 124 -13.80 -9.75 13.26
C ILE A 124 -13.52 -10.73 12.12
N LYS A 125 -14.10 -11.93 12.17
CA LYS A 125 -13.92 -12.93 11.12
C LYS A 125 -14.53 -12.49 9.79
N ALA A 126 -15.72 -11.88 9.80
CA ALA A 126 -16.32 -11.30 8.60
C ALA A 126 -15.43 -10.21 8.00
N ALA A 127 -14.89 -9.31 8.84
CA ALA A 127 -13.97 -8.27 8.40
C ALA A 127 -12.65 -8.84 7.84
N GLN A 128 -12.17 -9.96 8.37
CA GLN A 128 -10.98 -10.66 7.88
C GLN A 128 -11.20 -11.35 6.54
N ASP A 129 -12.33 -12.04 6.41
CA ASP A 129 -12.71 -12.80 5.22
C ASP A 129 -13.15 -11.86 4.06
N GLU A 130 -13.74 -10.71 4.38
CA GLU A 130 -14.19 -9.70 3.41
C GLU A 130 -13.76 -8.30 3.89
N SER A 131 -12.57 -7.87 3.47
CA SER A 131 -12.02 -6.60 3.96
C SER A 131 -12.76 -5.36 3.45
N GLY A 132 -13.53 -5.49 2.35
CA GLY A 132 -14.06 -4.36 1.59
C GLY A 132 -13.09 -3.76 0.58
N ILE A 133 -11.89 -4.32 0.44
CA ILE A 133 -10.85 -3.78 -0.43
C ILE A 133 -10.62 -4.73 -1.62
N GLN A 134 -10.63 -4.18 -2.83
CA GLN A 134 -10.15 -4.83 -4.04
C GLN A 134 -8.93 -4.10 -4.56
N VAL A 135 -7.92 -4.84 -5.00
CA VAL A 135 -6.65 -4.29 -5.45
C VAL A 135 -6.33 -4.72 -6.88
N GLU A 136 -5.86 -3.77 -7.66
CA GLU A 136 -5.05 -4.00 -8.85
C GLU A 136 -3.60 -3.71 -8.49
N LEU A 137 -2.78 -4.76 -8.41
CA LEU A 137 -1.37 -4.70 -8.08
C LEU A 137 -0.56 -4.94 -9.35
N GLN A 138 0.33 -4.01 -9.68
CA GLN A 138 1.22 -4.13 -10.82
C GLN A 138 2.66 -3.91 -10.38
N GLU A 139 3.49 -4.93 -10.54
CA GLU A 139 4.93 -4.79 -10.42
C GLU A 139 5.47 -3.96 -11.59
N VAL A 140 6.26 -2.95 -11.28
CA VAL A 140 6.77 -1.98 -12.27
C VAL A 140 8.24 -2.25 -12.54
N LYS A 141 9.07 -2.32 -11.49
CA LYS A 141 10.53 -2.43 -11.59
C LYS A 141 11.13 -3.17 -10.40
N ARG A 142 12.34 -3.68 -10.60
CA ARG A 142 13.16 -4.31 -9.58
C ARG A 142 14.50 -3.59 -9.49
N TYR A 143 15.05 -3.46 -8.29
CA TYR A 143 16.31 -2.76 -8.03
C TYR A 143 17.18 -3.54 -7.04
N ASN A 144 18.49 -3.38 -7.21
CA ASN A 144 19.47 -3.70 -6.18
C ASN A 144 19.43 -2.64 -5.06
N VAL A 145 20.10 -2.92 -3.94
CA VAL A 145 20.17 -2.01 -2.78
C VAL A 145 20.69 -0.60 -3.09
N ASP A 146 21.55 -0.48 -4.11
CA ASP A 146 22.14 0.79 -4.55
C ASP A 146 21.23 1.56 -5.53
N GLY A 147 20.08 0.99 -5.90
CA GLY A 147 19.14 1.55 -6.87
C GLY A 147 19.39 1.15 -8.31
N THR A 148 20.41 0.33 -8.59
CA THR A 148 20.60 -0.20 -9.95
C THR A 148 19.42 -1.07 -10.35
N GLU A 149 18.75 -0.71 -11.45
CA GLU A 149 17.62 -1.49 -12.00
C GLU A 149 18.07 -2.90 -12.42
N VAL A 150 17.27 -3.90 -12.05
CA VAL A 150 17.52 -5.31 -12.35
C VAL A 150 16.69 -5.71 -13.56
N ILE A 151 17.38 -5.94 -14.69
CA ILE A 151 16.76 -6.49 -15.90
C ILE A 151 16.59 -8.01 -15.70
N SER A 152 15.37 -8.43 -15.33
CA SER A 152 15.02 -9.83 -15.16
C SER A 152 14.22 -10.35 -16.35
N LYS A 153 14.39 -11.64 -16.68
CA LYS A 153 13.53 -12.34 -17.65
C LYS A 153 12.22 -12.85 -17.02
N VAL A 154 12.11 -12.81 -15.69
CA VAL A 154 10.89 -13.18 -14.99
C VAL A 154 9.87 -12.07 -15.21
N PRO A 155 8.66 -12.39 -15.73
CA PRO A 155 7.61 -11.42 -15.93
C PRO A 155 7.32 -10.60 -14.66
N LEU A 156 6.90 -9.36 -14.87
CA LEU A 156 6.39 -8.53 -13.80
C LEU A 156 4.99 -9.02 -13.42
N GLU A 157 4.74 -9.08 -12.12
CA GLU A 157 3.45 -9.48 -11.57
C GLU A 157 2.35 -8.46 -11.92
N HIS A 158 1.18 -8.94 -12.32
CA HIS A 158 -0.03 -8.12 -12.43
C HIS A 158 -1.23 -8.94 -11.94
N GLN A 159 -1.92 -8.43 -10.94
CA GLN A 159 -3.04 -9.11 -10.29
C GLN A 159 -4.19 -8.15 -10.04
N LEU A 160 -5.41 -8.62 -10.29
CA LEU A 160 -6.65 -8.00 -9.83
C LEU A 160 -7.37 -8.99 -8.92
N ARG A 161 -7.51 -8.66 -7.63
CA ARG A 161 -8.10 -9.57 -6.65
C ARG A 161 -8.69 -8.85 -5.44
N PRO A 162 -9.64 -9.46 -4.71
CA PRO A 162 -9.95 -9.01 -3.36
C PRO A 162 -8.71 -9.12 -2.47
N LEU A 163 -8.65 -8.23 -1.50
CA LEU A 163 -7.63 -8.21 -0.47
C LEU A 163 -8.24 -8.76 0.82
N ASP A 164 -7.68 -9.83 1.36
CA ASP A 164 -8.14 -10.34 2.66
C ASP A 164 -7.33 -9.67 3.77
N ARG A 165 -7.85 -9.62 5.00
CA ARG A 165 -7.02 -9.20 6.16
C ARG A 165 -6.26 -10.37 6.79
N GLY A 166 -6.30 -11.52 6.11
CA GLY A 166 -5.66 -12.74 6.54
C GLY A 166 -4.13 -12.66 6.48
N ARG A 167 -3.49 -13.71 7.00
CA ARG A 167 -2.02 -13.78 7.16
C ARG A 167 -1.18 -13.54 5.90
N PHE A 168 -1.77 -13.75 4.72
CA PHE A 168 -1.06 -13.70 3.45
C PHE A 168 -1.00 -12.30 2.84
N ASP A 169 -1.88 -11.39 3.27
CA ASP A 169 -2.09 -10.07 2.67
C ASP A 169 -1.86 -8.92 3.67
N GLU A 170 -1.30 -9.23 4.86
CA GLU A 170 -1.09 -8.24 5.92
C GLU A 170 -0.27 -7.03 5.45
N ASP A 171 0.73 -7.25 4.60
CA ASP A 171 1.59 -6.21 4.06
C ASP A 171 0.83 -5.31 3.07
N LEU A 172 0.11 -5.91 2.12
CA LEU A 172 -0.64 -5.19 1.12
C LEU A 172 -1.85 -4.47 1.72
N PHE A 173 -2.49 -5.06 2.74
CA PHE A 173 -3.53 -4.40 3.54
C PHE A 173 -2.98 -3.19 4.29
N ALA A 174 -1.82 -3.31 4.94
CA ALA A 174 -1.19 -2.17 5.61
C ALA A 174 -0.81 -1.05 4.63
N VAL A 175 -0.38 -1.37 3.40
CA VAL A 175 -0.17 -0.38 2.34
C VAL A 175 -1.47 0.30 1.94
N ALA A 176 -2.54 -0.48 1.67
CA ALA A 176 -3.83 0.06 1.27
C ALA A 176 -4.47 0.94 2.36
N ASP A 177 -4.38 0.54 3.64
CA ASP A 177 -4.84 1.35 4.76
C ASP A 177 -4.00 2.63 4.93
N ALA A 178 -2.68 2.55 4.77
CA ALA A 178 -1.82 3.72 4.82
C ALA A 178 -2.10 4.70 3.66
N MET A 179 -2.42 4.22 2.46
CA MET A 179 -2.89 5.07 1.36
C MET A 179 -4.18 5.80 1.75
N PHE A 180 -5.13 5.10 2.38
CA PHE A 180 -6.38 5.69 2.86
C PHE A 180 -6.13 6.78 3.91
N ALA A 181 -5.23 6.51 4.86
CA ALA A 181 -4.82 7.49 5.88
C ALA A 181 -4.09 8.71 5.29
N VAL A 182 -3.27 8.53 4.26
CA VAL A 182 -2.63 9.65 3.54
C VAL A 182 -3.66 10.51 2.83
N ALA A 183 -4.61 9.89 2.12
CA ALA A 183 -5.62 10.61 1.34
C ALA A 183 -6.66 11.31 2.22
N TYR A 184 -7.08 10.67 3.31
CA TYR A 184 -8.28 11.07 4.07
C TYR A 184 -8.03 11.35 5.55
N GLN A 185 -6.79 11.24 6.03
CA GLN A 185 -6.41 11.47 7.43
C GLN A 185 -7.16 10.60 8.46
N GLN A 186 -7.59 9.42 8.04
CA GLN A 186 -8.27 8.42 8.87
C GLN A 186 -7.91 7.02 8.38
N HIS A 187 -7.86 6.03 9.26
CA HIS A 187 -7.70 4.63 8.84
C HIS A 187 -9.00 4.10 8.24
N PHE A 188 -8.89 3.20 7.26
CA PHE A 188 -10.06 2.62 6.60
C PHE A 188 -10.97 1.91 7.62
N ASP A 189 -10.38 1.21 8.59
CA ASP A 189 -11.12 0.47 9.61
C ASP A 189 -11.81 1.32 10.67
N ASP A 190 -11.44 2.60 10.78
CA ASP A 190 -12.07 3.53 11.71
C ASP A 190 -13.36 4.16 11.11
N ILE A 191 -13.66 3.90 9.84
CA ILE A 191 -14.84 4.45 9.18
C ILE A 191 -16.11 3.81 9.77
N VAL A 192 -17.11 4.64 10.02
CA VAL A 192 -18.45 4.22 10.40
C VAL A 192 -19.44 4.86 9.43
N VAL A 193 -20.00 4.05 8.54
CA VAL A 193 -21.13 4.44 7.69
C VAL A 193 -22.36 4.61 8.58
N LYS A 194 -23.05 5.74 8.44
CA LYS A 194 -24.26 6.09 9.20
C LYS A 194 -25.53 5.60 8.51
#